data_AF-A0A8H3B608-F1
#
_entry.id   AF-A0A8H3B608-F1
#
_cell.length_a   1.000
_cell.length_b   1.000
_cell.length_c   1.000
_cell.angle_alpha   90.00
_cell.angle_beta   90.00
_cell.angle_gamma   90.00
#
_symmetry.space_group_name_H-M   'P 1'
#
loop_
_entity.id
_entity.type
_entity.pdbx_description
1 polymer ?
#
loop_
_entity_poly.entity_id
_entity_poly.type
_entity_poly.pdbx_seq_one_letter_code
_entity_poly.pdbx_strand_id
1 'polypeptide(L)'
;NVAPKEPSLQTDRAIALAEEAVGGKWNQSPVKLEYTVGEDGSCYLTHVIQVQGISDGSWKQLFIDAHNGQMRNVVDFVADASYQVVPLNYQDPIESKESYGFVKDPEDKDASPNGWYSRDVLKKPGTLGNNAASYKGVLLAGETSQSGTDQYHYEYNPSQEPETKKNVDAAVVNAFYVVNAMHDLTYRYGFTEKSFNFQVDNFGKGGRGGDPVLVSVQDGSGTNNANFATPPDGGSGQMRMFLWDKTSPKRDGALENDIVVHEFTHGVSNRLTGGGTGRCLQTTEAGGLGEGWSDAMADITEAKANPIPDFTLGSYVTNNPKGIRSYPYSTNMATNPLTYGSLGSLNEVHAIGEVWALMIHELLAAFVDTNGLNDKLDPKVEAGNSIVLHLMMDGFALQPCNPTFISAREAIIQAEANRYKGKYNCMIWKAFAKRGLGKSATAARVYSKDVPEGC
;
A
#
# COMPACT_ATOMS: atom_id res chain seq x y z
N ASN A 1 22.45 -36.12 8.05
CA ASN A 1 22.49 -35.31 6.83
C ASN A 1 23.52 -34.20 6.96
N VAL A 2 24.80 -34.55 7.06
CA VAL A 2 25.90 -33.57 7.14
C VAL A 2 26.94 -33.99 6.10
N ALA A 3 27.29 -33.08 5.21
CA ALA A 3 28.26 -33.31 4.16
C ALA A 3 29.67 -33.60 4.73
N PRO A 4 30.49 -34.41 4.03
CA PRO A 4 31.88 -34.62 4.42
C PRO A 4 32.63 -33.30 4.61
N LYS A 5 33.51 -33.26 5.61
CA LYS A 5 34.27 -32.05 5.95
C LYS A 5 35.42 -31.72 4.97
N GLU A 6 35.81 -32.70 4.16
CA GLU A 6 36.90 -32.55 3.21
C GLU A 6 36.30 -32.22 1.83
N PRO A 7 36.54 -31.02 1.28
CA PRO A 7 35.97 -30.62 0.00
C PRO A 7 36.52 -31.51 -1.14
N SER A 8 35.67 -31.91 -2.08
CA SER A 8 36.10 -32.61 -3.31
C SER A 8 36.18 -31.69 -4.53
N LEU A 9 35.56 -30.50 -4.45
CA LEU A 9 35.67 -29.44 -5.43
C LEU A 9 36.82 -28.51 -5.07
N GLN A 10 37.71 -28.27 -6.03
CA GLN A 10 38.81 -27.31 -5.84
C GLN A 10 38.30 -25.87 -5.76
N THR A 11 38.94 -25.06 -4.92
CA THR A 11 38.59 -23.66 -4.68
C THR A 11 38.58 -22.83 -5.97
N ASP A 12 39.56 -23.01 -6.87
CA ASP A 12 39.61 -22.26 -8.14
C ASP A 12 38.40 -22.56 -9.03
N ARG A 13 37.91 -23.81 -9.01
CA ARG A 13 36.70 -24.18 -9.74
C ARG A 13 35.46 -23.57 -9.09
N ALA A 14 35.39 -23.55 -7.77
CA ALA A 14 34.30 -22.90 -7.04
C ALA A 14 34.27 -21.38 -7.30
N ILE A 15 35.43 -20.72 -7.36
CA ILE A 15 35.56 -19.30 -7.73
C ILE A 15 35.04 -19.06 -9.14
N ALA A 16 35.46 -19.87 -10.12
CA ALA A 16 34.99 -19.73 -11.50
C ALA A 16 33.46 -19.89 -11.60
N LEU A 17 32.88 -20.85 -10.87
CA LEU A 17 31.43 -21.05 -10.81
C LEU A 17 30.72 -19.86 -10.16
N ALA A 18 31.30 -19.28 -9.10
CA ALA A 18 30.76 -18.10 -8.44
C ALA A 18 30.77 -16.88 -9.38
N GLU A 19 31.88 -16.64 -10.09
CA GLU A 19 32.00 -15.54 -11.07
C GLU A 19 31.01 -15.70 -12.23
N GLU A 20 30.89 -16.92 -12.78
CA GLU A 20 29.95 -17.24 -13.87
C GLU A 20 28.49 -17.03 -13.45
N ALA A 21 28.15 -17.38 -12.21
CA ALA A 21 26.78 -17.33 -11.74
C ALA A 21 26.23 -15.91 -11.54
N VAL A 22 27.08 -14.93 -11.20
CA VAL A 22 26.63 -13.57 -10.87
C VAL A 22 27.26 -12.46 -11.71
N GLY A 23 28.16 -12.77 -12.66
CA GLY A 23 28.69 -11.79 -13.60
C GLY A 23 29.64 -10.75 -12.99
N GLY A 24 30.65 -11.20 -12.23
CA GLY A 24 31.65 -10.32 -11.60
C GLY A 24 33.02 -10.99 -11.45
N LYS A 25 33.88 -10.43 -10.59
CA LYS A 25 35.19 -11.00 -10.26
C LYS A 25 35.34 -11.27 -8.78
N TRP A 26 35.94 -12.40 -8.42
CA TRP A 26 36.31 -12.68 -7.04
C TRP A 26 37.21 -11.54 -6.53
N ASN A 27 36.81 -10.92 -5.44
CA ASN A 27 37.43 -9.70 -4.91
C ASN A 27 38.70 -9.97 -4.08
N GLN A 28 39.25 -11.19 -4.18
CA GLN A 28 40.41 -11.66 -3.39
C GLN A 28 40.15 -11.78 -1.88
N SER A 29 38.90 -11.66 -1.42
CA SER A 29 38.53 -12.02 -0.05
C SER A 29 38.91 -13.49 0.20
N PRO A 30 39.44 -13.83 1.39
CA PRO A 30 39.73 -15.22 1.73
C PRO A 30 38.52 -16.12 1.51
N VAL A 31 38.70 -17.17 0.70
CA VAL A 31 37.67 -18.20 0.55
C VAL A 31 37.69 -19.09 1.78
N LYS A 32 36.55 -19.22 2.44
CA LYS A 32 36.38 -20.07 3.63
C LYS A 32 35.56 -21.30 3.27
N LEU A 33 35.78 -22.36 4.04
CA LEU A 33 34.87 -23.49 4.07
C LEU A 33 33.93 -23.31 5.25
N GLU A 34 32.64 -23.24 4.96
CA GLU A 34 31.61 -23.09 5.98
C GLU A 34 30.50 -24.11 5.76
N TYR A 35 29.96 -24.60 6.89
CA TYR A 35 28.78 -25.44 6.86
C TYR A 35 27.55 -24.56 6.77
N THR A 36 26.78 -24.73 5.69
CA THR A 36 25.54 -24.02 5.44
C THR A 36 24.39 -25.01 5.46
N VAL A 37 23.39 -24.73 6.27
CA VAL A 37 22.18 -25.54 6.32
C VAL A 37 21.33 -25.20 5.09
N GLY A 38 21.00 -26.21 4.29
CA GLY A 38 19.99 -26.07 3.25
C GLY A 38 18.60 -26.45 3.78
N GLU A 39 17.56 -26.09 3.04
CA GLU A 39 16.16 -26.21 3.49
C GLU A 39 15.69 -27.66 3.70
N ASP A 40 16.36 -28.66 3.14
CA ASP A 40 16.10 -30.09 3.43
C ASP A 40 16.63 -30.52 4.82
N GLY A 41 17.12 -29.56 5.60
CA GLY A 41 17.78 -29.78 6.89
C GLY A 41 19.17 -30.42 6.73
N SER A 42 19.64 -30.62 5.50
CA SER A 42 21.00 -31.11 5.26
C SER A 42 22.00 -29.99 5.44
N CYS A 43 23.12 -30.32 6.07
CA CYS A 43 24.21 -29.41 6.29
C CYS A 43 25.26 -29.62 5.20
N TYR A 44 25.40 -28.66 4.29
CA TYR A 44 26.34 -28.70 3.17
C TYR A 44 27.65 -28.03 3.56
N LEU A 45 28.78 -28.60 3.16
CA LEU A 45 30.05 -27.89 3.18
C LEU A 45 30.09 -27.00 1.93
N THR A 46 30.39 -25.72 2.09
CA THR A 46 30.41 -24.75 0.99
C THR A 46 31.71 -23.94 0.97
N HIS A 47 32.17 -23.59 -0.23
CA HIS A 47 33.13 -22.52 -0.45
C HIS A 47 32.40 -21.18 -0.40
N VAL A 48 32.80 -20.32 0.51
CA VAL A 48 32.24 -18.99 0.71
C VAL A 48 33.09 -17.97 -0.03
N ILE A 49 32.54 -17.40 -1.11
CA ILE A 49 33.29 -16.66 -2.12
C ILE A 49 32.64 -15.30 -2.33
N GLN A 50 33.42 -14.23 -2.22
CA GLN A 50 32.91 -12.89 -2.51
C GLN A 50 33.26 -12.46 -3.94
N VAL A 51 32.23 -12.10 -4.70
CA VAL A 51 32.34 -11.62 -6.08
C VAL A 51 31.87 -10.17 -6.12
N GLN A 52 32.67 -9.31 -6.73
CA GLN A 52 32.32 -7.91 -6.96
C GLN A 52 32.19 -7.63 -8.45
N GLY A 53 31.13 -6.92 -8.83
CA GLY A 53 30.98 -6.41 -10.18
C GLY A 53 31.73 -5.09 -10.33
N ILE A 54 32.66 -5.05 -11.29
CA ILE A 54 33.54 -3.89 -11.51
C ILE A 54 32.76 -2.70 -12.13
N SER A 55 31.69 -2.98 -12.87
CA SER A 55 30.90 -1.98 -13.61
C SER A 55 29.59 -1.58 -12.93
N ASP A 56 29.01 -2.47 -12.11
CA ASP A 56 27.70 -2.25 -11.48
C ASP A 56 27.79 -2.00 -9.96
N GLY A 57 28.99 -2.10 -9.37
CA GLY A 57 29.21 -1.89 -7.94
C GLY A 57 28.63 -3.01 -7.07
N SER A 58 28.14 -4.11 -7.66
CA SER A 58 27.58 -5.24 -6.92
C SER A 58 28.65 -5.90 -6.04
N TRP A 59 28.25 -6.40 -4.88
CA TRP A 59 29.13 -7.13 -3.96
C TRP A 59 28.37 -8.28 -3.33
N LYS A 60 28.60 -9.49 -3.85
CA LYS A 60 27.88 -10.69 -3.46
C LYS A 60 28.80 -11.67 -2.75
N GLN A 61 28.30 -12.39 -1.76
CA GLN A 61 28.91 -13.56 -1.14
C GLN A 61 28.12 -14.80 -1.49
N LEU A 62 28.76 -15.73 -2.20
CA LEU A 62 28.16 -16.95 -2.69
C LEU A 62 28.63 -18.14 -1.87
N PHE A 63 27.75 -19.10 -1.64
CA PHE A 63 28.02 -20.35 -0.96
C PHE A 63 27.93 -21.48 -1.98
N ILE A 64 29.07 -21.91 -2.53
CA ILE A 64 29.16 -22.94 -3.56
C ILE A 64 29.41 -24.29 -2.90
N ASP A 65 28.57 -25.28 -3.13
CA ASP A 65 28.73 -26.64 -2.60
C ASP A 65 30.12 -27.19 -2.89
N ALA A 66 30.82 -27.58 -1.84
CA ALA A 66 32.22 -27.98 -1.89
C ALA A 66 32.44 -29.37 -2.50
N HIS A 67 31.38 -30.05 -2.96
CA HIS A 67 31.46 -31.33 -3.62
C HIS A 67 30.93 -31.32 -5.06
N ASN A 68 29.76 -30.72 -5.29
CA ASN A 68 29.09 -30.76 -6.59
C ASN A 68 29.07 -29.40 -7.32
N GLY A 69 29.51 -28.32 -6.69
CA GLY A 69 29.59 -26.99 -7.29
C GLY A 69 28.25 -26.28 -7.47
N GLN A 70 27.14 -26.82 -6.96
CA GLN A 70 25.86 -26.13 -6.96
C GLN A 70 25.91 -24.92 -6.01
N MET A 71 25.31 -23.81 -6.42
CA MET A 71 25.09 -22.70 -5.51
C MET A 71 24.05 -23.10 -4.45
N ARG A 72 24.39 -22.92 -3.17
CA ARG A 72 23.53 -23.20 -2.02
C ARG A 72 22.90 -21.94 -1.44
N ASN A 73 23.59 -20.80 -1.56
CA ASN A 73 23.12 -19.52 -1.05
C ASN A 73 23.88 -18.35 -1.73
N VAL A 74 23.28 -17.16 -1.73
CA VAL A 74 23.91 -15.90 -2.13
C VAL A 74 23.45 -14.79 -1.19
N VAL A 75 24.39 -13.96 -0.75
CA VAL A 75 24.14 -12.75 0.05
C VAL A 75 24.64 -11.58 -0.77
N ASP A 76 23.78 -10.65 -1.14
CA ASP A 76 24.22 -9.39 -1.74
C ASP A 76 24.40 -8.35 -0.63
N PHE A 77 25.62 -7.81 -0.51
CA PHE A 77 26.00 -6.82 0.50
C PHE A 77 25.55 -5.40 0.14
N VAL A 78 25.12 -5.17 -1.10
CA VAL A 78 24.80 -3.85 -1.64
C VAL A 78 23.50 -3.86 -2.45
N ALA A 79 22.73 -4.95 -2.43
CA ALA A 79 21.42 -4.99 -3.09
C ALA A 79 20.39 -4.23 -2.27
N ASP A 80 19.84 -3.23 -2.94
CA ASP A 80 18.68 -2.47 -2.54
C ASP A 80 17.45 -3.09 -3.22
N ALA A 81 16.40 -3.39 -2.46
CA ALA A 81 15.17 -3.93 -3.03
C ALA A 81 14.60 -2.90 -4.00
N SER A 82 14.29 -3.30 -5.24
CA SER A 82 13.79 -2.32 -6.22
C SER A 82 12.67 -2.85 -7.12
N TYR A 83 11.76 -1.94 -7.44
CA TYR A 83 10.48 -2.22 -8.08
C TYR A 83 10.28 -1.26 -9.24
N GLN A 84 9.87 -1.77 -10.41
CA GLN A 84 9.41 -0.94 -11.52
C GLN A 84 7.88 -0.87 -11.47
N VAL A 85 7.34 0.26 -11.01
CA VAL A 85 5.95 0.40 -10.55
C VAL A 85 5.45 1.83 -10.75
N VAL A 86 4.16 2.05 -10.51
CA VAL A 86 3.58 3.37 -10.29
C VAL A 86 3.88 3.76 -8.83
N PRO A 87 4.71 4.77 -8.55
CA PRO A 87 4.99 5.18 -7.18
C PRO A 87 3.72 5.64 -6.46
N LEU A 88 3.66 5.50 -5.13
CA LEU A 88 2.43 5.72 -4.35
C LEU A 88 1.80 7.11 -4.53
N ASN A 89 2.59 8.12 -4.87
CA ASN A 89 2.14 9.51 -5.09
C ASN A 89 1.70 9.82 -6.53
N TYR A 90 1.67 8.81 -7.41
CA TYR A 90 1.10 8.88 -8.75
C TYR A 90 -0.12 7.97 -8.85
N GLN A 91 -1.10 8.42 -9.63
CA GLN A 91 -2.37 7.74 -9.79
C GLN A 91 -2.25 6.54 -10.73
N ASP A 92 -1.50 6.69 -11.83
CA ASP A 92 -1.51 5.72 -12.94
C ASP A 92 -0.22 5.76 -13.79
N PRO A 93 0.07 4.73 -14.60
CA PRO A 93 1.36 4.59 -15.30
C PRO A 93 1.54 5.52 -16.51
N ILE A 94 0.54 6.30 -16.89
CA ILE A 94 0.60 7.24 -18.02
C ILE A 94 0.32 8.69 -17.63
N GLU A 95 0.10 8.96 -16.34
CA GLU A 95 -0.08 10.30 -15.77
C GLU A 95 1.07 11.25 -16.16
N SER A 96 2.32 10.76 -16.12
CA SER A 96 3.51 11.51 -16.54
C SER A 96 4.62 10.58 -17.02
N LYS A 97 5.74 11.13 -17.52
CA LYS A 97 6.92 10.32 -17.85
C LYS A 97 7.58 9.65 -16.64
N GLU A 98 7.24 10.11 -15.44
CA GLU A 98 7.81 9.65 -14.16
C GLU A 98 6.86 8.70 -13.42
N SER A 99 5.61 8.57 -13.88
CA SER A 99 4.57 7.82 -13.16
C SER A 99 4.66 6.29 -13.33
N TYR A 100 5.61 5.79 -14.13
CA TYR A 100 5.98 4.37 -14.14
C TYR A 100 7.51 4.25 -14.14
N GLY A 101 8.09 3.96 -12.97
CA GLY A 101 9.52 4.12 -12.74
C GLY A 101 10.09 3.19 -11.69
N PHE A 102 11.40 3.31 -11.45
CA PHE A 102 12.10 2.51 -10.46
C PHE A 102 12.01 3.16 -9.08
N VAL A 103 11.45 2.42 -8.12
CA VAL A 103 11.53 2.76 -6.70
C VAL A 103 12.56 1.83 -6.05
N LYS A 104 13.50 2.41 -5.29
CA LYS A 104 14.59 1.71 -4.62
C LYS A 104 14.42 1.81 -3.10
N ASP A 105 14.67 0.72 -2.40
CA ASP A 105 14.47 0.53 -0.97
C ASP A 105 13.20 1.18 -0.41
N PRO A 106 12.03 0.84 -0.97
CA PRO A 106 10.79 1.44 -0.48
C PRO A 106 10.38 0.94 0.90
N GLU A 107 11.00 -0.14 1.39
CA GLU A 107 10.61 -0.82 2.63
C GLU A 107 10.97 0.01 3.88
N ASP A 108 10.01 0.30 4.74
CA ASP A 108 10.26 0.86 6.08
C ASP A 108 10.60 -0.27 7.04
N LYS A 109 11.86 -0.37 7.49
CA LYS A 109 12.31 -1.45 8.38
C LYS A 109 11.70 -1.41 9.79
N ASP A 110 11.09 -0.30 10.22
CA ASP A 110 10.35 -0.26 11.48
C ASP A 110 9.00 -1.00 11.36
N ALA A 111 8.35 -0.88 10.20
CA ALA A 111 7.07 -1.50 9.89
C ALA A 111 7.22 -2.92 9.31
N SER A 112 8.23 -3.10 8.45
CA SER A 112 8.57 -4.34 7.76
C SER A 112 10.00 -4.80 8.10
N PRO A 113 10.27 -5.32 9.32
CA PRO A 113 11.62 -5.67 9.77
C PRO A 113 12.35 -6.68 8.86
N ASN A 114 11.60 -7.59 8.25
CA ASN A 114 12.12 -8.61 7.34
C ASN A 114 12.13 -8.16 5.86
N GLY A 115 11.67 -6.94 5.57
CA GLY A 115 11.34 -6.48 4.24
C GLY A 115 9.99 -7.00 3.72
N TRP A 116 9.72 -6.77 2.44
CA TRP A 116 8.38 -7.00 1.87
C TRP A 116 8.17 -8.40 1.32
N TYR A 117 9.21 -9.05 0.80
CA TYR A 117 9.12 -10.39 0.22
C TYR A 117 9.83 -11.44 1.10
N SER A 118 9.39 -12.70 0.96
CA SER A 118 10.03 -13.83 1.60
C SER A 118 11.42 -14.06 1.00
N ARG A 119 12.47 -13.92 1.82
CA ARG A 119 13.87 -14.17 1.42
C ARG A 119 14.24 -15.67 1.44
N ASP A 120 13.28 -16.55 1.14
CA ASP A 120 13.48 -18.00 1.06
C ASP A 120 14.41 -18.34 -0.10
N VAL A 121 15.69 -18.60 0.19
CA VAL A 121 16.79 -18.60 -0.79
C VAL A 121 16.76 -19.76 -1.79
N LEU A 122 15.97 -20.83 -1.60
CA LEU A 122 15.81 -21.89 -2.61
C LEU A 122 14.58 -21.71 -3.51
N LYS A 123 13.75 -20.69 -3.29
CA LYS A 123 12.70 -20.28 -4.24
C LYS A 123 13.13 -18.97 -4.88
N LYS A 124 12.88 -18.78 -6.17
CA LYS A 124 12.91 -17.41 -6.71
C LYS A 124 11.83 -16.63 -5.95
N PRO A 125 12.17 -15.62 -5.13
CA PRO A 125 11.18 -14.94 -4.33
C PRO A 125 10.10 -14.36 -5.22
N GLY A 126 8.84 -14.59 -4.86
CA GLY A 126 7.68 -14.04 -5.55
C GLY A 126 7.21 -12.73 -4.94
N THR A 127 6.06 -12.25 -5.40
CA THR A 127 5.29 -11.16 -4.80
C THR A 127 4.52 -11.65 -3.57
N LEU A 128 5.25 -12.23 -2.61
CA LEU A 128 4.74 -12.77 -1.35
C LEU A 128 5.69 -12.47 -0.20
N GLY A 129 5.16 -11.99 0.93
CA GLY A 129 5.89 -11.85 2.18
C GLY A 129 4.97 -11.61 3.38
N ASN A 130 5.47 -10.89 4.39
CA ASN A 130 4.80 -10.78 5.69
C ASN A 130 3.47 -10.02 5.61
N ASN A 131 3.42 -8.96 4.81
CA ASN A 131 2.29 -8.02 4.80
C ASN A 131 1.25 -8.41 3.75
N ALA A 132 1.70 -8.97 2.62
CA ALA A 132 0.86 -9.24 1.46
C ALA A 132 1.34 -10.41 0.60
N ALA A 133 0.41 -10.94 -0.19
CA ALA A 133 0.69 -11.82 -1.32
C ALA A 133 -0.16 -11.39 -2.53
N SER A 134 0.50 -11.00 -3.62
CA SER A 134 -0.13 -10.60 -4.88
C SER A 134 0.07 -11.67 -5.94
N TYR A 135 -0.99 -12.03 -6.66
CA TYR A 135 -0.97 -13.14 -7.61
C TYR A 135 -2.07 -13.02 -8.68
N LYS A 136 -1.83 -13.64 -9.84
CA LYS A 136 -2.87 -13.89 -10.87
C LYS A 136 -3.43 -15.31 -10.73
N GLY A 137 -4.74 -15.42 -10.49
CA GLY A 137 -5.43 -16.71 -10.49
C GLY A 137 -5.27 -17.50 -9.19
N VAL A 138 -4.19 -18.27 -9.03
CA VAL A 138 -4.00 -19.18 -7.88
C VAL A 138 -2.87 -18.68 -6.99
N LEU A 139 -3.14 -18.50 -5.69
CA LEU A 139 -2.12 -18.15 -4.68
C LEU A 139 -0.95 -19.16 -4.70
N LEU A 140 0.29 -18.69 -4.48
CA LEU A 140 1.55 -19.46 -4.59
C LEU A 140 1.96 -19.90 -6.01
N ALA A 141 1.03 -20.01 -6.96
CA ALA A 141 1.33 -20.40 -8.35
C ALA A 141 1.28 -19.21 -9.33
N GLY A 142 0.52 -18.17 -8.99
CA GLY A 142 0.29 -16.98 -9.80
C GLY A 142 1.13 -15.77 -9.40
N GLU A 143 2.09 -15.94 -8.49
CA GLU A 143 3.02 -14.89 -8.08
C GLU A 143 3.97 -14.52 -9.23
N THR A 144 4.43 -13.27 -9.21
CA THR A 144 5.50 -12.83 -10.10
C THR A 144 6.84 -12.95 -9.37
N SER A 145 7.73 -13.78 -9.89
CA SER A 145 9.08 -13.95 -9.35
C SER A 145 9.91 -12.67 -9.49
N GLN A 146 11.04 -12.61 -8.78
CA GLN A 146 12.08 -11.63 -9.04
C GLN A 146 12.61 -11.73 -10.49
N SER A 147 12.81 -10.57 -11.11
CA SER A 147 13.46 -10.38 -12.42
C SER A 147 15.00 -10.41 -12.34
N GLY A 148 15.55 -10.10 -11.16
CA GLY A 148 16.96 -10.14 -10.77
C GLY A 148 17.08 -10.19 -9.25
N THR A 149 18.28 -10.37 -8.69
CA THR A 149 18.47 -10.39 -7.23
C THR A 149 17.86 -9.13 -6.60
N ASP A 150 16.85 -9.30 -5.76
CA ASP A 150 16.11 -8.23 -5.07
C ASP A 150 15.46 -7.20 -6.02
N GLN A 151 15.19 -7.60 -7.27
CA GLN A 151 14.64 -6.75 -8.32
C GLN A 151 13.33 -7.31 -8.89
N TYR A 152 12.29 -6.49 -8.91
CA TYR A 152 11.01 -6.75 -9.57
C TYR A 152 10.78 -5.69 -10.67
N HIS A 153 11.52 -5.82 -11.76
CA HIS A 153 11.51 -4.90 -12.89
C HIS A 153 10.76 -5.52 -14.06
N TYR A 154 9.53 -5.08 -14.26
CA TYR A 154 8.67 -5.57 -15.33
C TYR A 154 8.20 -4.39 -16.15
N GLU A 155 8.38 -4.47 -17.46
CA GLU A 155 7.91 -3.40 -18.36
C GLU A 155 6.39 -3.47 -18.52
N TYR A 156 5.73 -2.33 -18.38
CA TYR A 156 4.33 -2.16 -18.75
C TYR A 156 4.20 -1.56 -20.16
N ASN A 157 3.34 -2.14 -20.99
CA ASN A 157 3.02 -1.60 -22.32
C ASN A 157 1.51 -1.28 -22.43
N PRO A 158 1.13 0.01 -22.39
CA PRO A 158 -0.28 0.43 -22.47
C PRO A 158 -0.91 0.24 -23.85
N SER A 159 -0.12 -0.08 -24.88
CA SER A 159 -0.62 -0.36 -26.23
C SER A 159 -0.98 -1.84 -26.44
N GLN A 160 -0.88 -2.68 -25.41
CA GLN A 160 -1.18 -4.13 -25.47
C GLN A 160 -2.27 -4.50 -24.47
N GLU A 161 -2.96 -5.61 -24.73
CA GLU A 161 -3.94 -6.14 -23.77
C GLU A 161 -3.30 -6.42 -22.41
N PRO A 162 -4.01 -6.16 -21.30
CA PRO A 162 -3.48 -6.33 -19.96
C PRO A 162 -3.19 -7.80 -19.63
N GLU A 163 -3.81 -8.76 -20.33
CA GLU A 163 -3.54 -10.18 -20.14
C GLU A 163 -2.25 -10.70 -20.80
N THR A 164 -1.50 -9.85 -21.51
CA THR A 164 -0.15 -10.25 -21.94
C THR A 164 0.74 -10.51 -20.72
N LYS A 165 1.61 -11.53 -20.79
CA LYS A 165 2.44 -11.93 -19.64
C LYS A 165 3.22 -10.76 -19.02
N LYS A 166 3.77 -9.86 -19.85
CA LYS A 166 4.48 -8.66 -19.39
C LYS A 166 3.58 -7.74 -18.56
N ASN A 167 2.37 -7.44 -19.05
CA ASN A 167 1.43 -6.56 -18.34
C ASN A 167 0.87 -7.21 -17.08
N VAL A 168 0.64 -8.54 -17.09
CA VAL A 168 0.26 -9.28 -15.88
C VAL A 168 1.34 -9.18 -14.80
N ASP A 169 2.61 -9.39 -15.16
CA ASP A 169 3.71 -9.27 -14.19
C ASP A 169 3.84 -7.86 -13.62
N ALA A 170 3.75 -6.84 -14.48
CA ALA A 170 3.75 -5.45 -14.08
C ALA A 170 2.61 -5.13 -13.09
N ALA A 171 1.40 -5.61 -13.37
CA ALA A 171 0.22 -5.41 -12.52
C ALA A 171 0.33 -6.15 -11.17
N VAL A 172 0.80 -7.40 -11.17
CA VAL A 172 1.02 -8.19 -9.94
C VAL A 172 2.07 -7.53 -9.04
N VAL A 173 3.17 -7.04 -9.63
CA VAL A 173 4.22 -6.33 -8.89
C VAL A 173 3.75 -4.96 -8.41
N ASN A 174 2.98 -4.21 -9.20
CA ASN A 174 2.43 -2.92 -8.78
C ASN A 174 1.52 -3.06 -7.56
N ALA A 175 0.56 -3.99 -7.61
CA ALA A 175 -0.34 -4.23 -6.49
C ALA A 175 0.42 -4.68 -5.23
N PHE A 176 1.46 -5.51 -5.38
CA PHE A 176 2.32 -5.91 -4.26
C PHE A 176 3.05 -4.70 -3.65
N TYR A 177 3.62 -3.84 -4.48
CA TYR A 177 4.28 -2.61 -4.05
C TYR A 177 3.33 -1.68 -3.30
N VAL A 178 2.17 -1.36 -3.87
CA VAL A 178 1.22 -0.40 -3.27
C VAL A 178 0.71 -0.90 -1.93
N VAL A 179 0.32 -2.19 -1.83
CA VAL A 179 -0.18 -2.75 -0.58
C VAL A 179 0.89 -2.76 0.51
N ASN A 180 2.15 -3.07 0.19
CA ASN A 180 3.23 -3.00 1.17
C ASN A 180 3.58 -1.54 1.55
N ALA A 181 3.58 -0.61 0.60
CA ALA A 181 3.80 0.81 0.87
C ALA A 181 2.69 1.38 1.78
N MET A 182 1.44 1.00 1.54
CA MET A 182 0.29 1.36 2.38
C MET A 182 0.34 0.70 3.75
N HIS A 183 0.78 -0.56 3.84
CA HIS A 183 1.05 -1.22 5.11
C HIS A 183 2.05 -0.39 5.93
N ASP A 184 3.21 -0.09 5.35
CA ASP A 184 4.27 0.64 6.04
C ASP A 184 3.81 2.07 6.43
N LEU A 185 3.17 2.79 5.50
CA LEU A 185 2.60 4.11 5.79
C LEU A 185 1.61 4.05 6.96
N THR A 186 0.60 3.19 6.89
CA THR A 186 -0.44 3.12 7.94
C THR A 186 0.11 2.60 9.27
N TYR A 187 1.13 1.73 9.26
CA TYR A 187 1.87 1.32 10.45
C TYR A 187 2.47 2.53 11.18
N ARG A 188 3.10 3.43 10.43
CA ARG A 188 3.69 4.68 10.95
C ARG A 188 2.66 5.64 11.52
N TYR A 189 1.40 5.53 11.10
CA TYR A 189 0.26 6.27 11.65
C TYR A 189 -0.55 5.48 12.69
N GLY A 190 -0.03 4.33 13.15
CA GLY A 190 -0.59 3.60 14.30
C GLY A 190 -1.42 2.38 13.94
N PHE A 191 -1.53 1.97 12.67
CA PHE A 191 -2.08 0.68 12.27
C PHE A 191 -1.02 -0.43 12.37
N THR A 192 -0.68 -0.74 13.60
CA THR A 192 0.28 -1.78 14.03
C THR A 192 -0.40 -3.10 14.37
N GLU A 193 0.39 -4.08 14.78
CA GLU A 193 -0.08 -5.42 15.20
C GLU A 193 -1.11 -5.34 16.34
N LYS A 194 -0.87 -4.51 17.36
CA LYS A 194 -1.82 -4.34 18.49
C LYS A 194 -3.14 -3.69 18.08
N SER A 195 -3.14 -3.02 16.96
CA SER A 195 -4.26 -2.31 16.35
C SER A 195 -4.73 -3.02 15.08
N PHE A 196 -4.51 -4.34 15.02
CA PHE A 196 -5.18 -5.26 14.10
C PHE A 196 -4.79 -5.07 12.63
N ASN A 197 -3.50 -4.78 12.36
CA ASN A 197 -2.99 -4.74 10.99
C ASN A 197 -2.92 -6.13 10.35
N PHE A 198 -2.53 -6.18 9.08
CA PHE A 198 -2.47 -7.40 8.28
C PHE A 198 -1.03 -7.89 8.19
N GLN A 199 -0.67 -8.94 8.94
CA GLN A 199 0.68 -9.50 8.96
C GLN A 199 0.65 -11.02 9.19
N VAL A 200 1.52 -11.77 8.52
CA VAL A 200 1.72 -13.20 8.81
C VAL A 200 2.32 -13.38 10.21
N ASP A 201 3.43 -12.72 10.50
CA ASP A 201 4.09 -12.70 11.81
C ASP A 201 3.98 -11.30 12.42
N ASN A 202 3.57 -11.28 13.70
CA ASN A 202 3.45 -10.07 14.50
C ASN A 202 4.66 -9.83 15.40
N PHE A 203 5.70 -10.67 15.31
CA PHE A 203 6.96 -10.51 16.04
C PHE A 203 6.78 -10.42 17.56
N GLY A 204 5.73 -11.06 18.08
CA GLY A 204 5.34 -10.98 19.50
C GLY A 204 4.87 -9.60 19.96
N LYS A 205 4.57 -8.66 19.05
CA LYS A 205 4.12 -7.29 19.38
C LYS A 205 2.65 -7.20 19.77
N GLY A 206 1.83 -8.24 19.53
CA GLY A 206 0.41 -8.29 19.90
C GLY A 206 -0.50 -8.55 18.71
N GLY A 207 -1.82 -8.40 18.89
CA GLY A 207 -2.81 -8.74 17.86
C GLY A 207 -2.84 -10.23 17.52
N ARG A 208 -3.50 -10.57 16.41
CA ARG A 208 -3.55 -11.93 15.85
C ARG A 208 -2.97 -11.90 14.44
N GLY A 209 -1.77 -12.46 14.27
CA GLY A 209 -1.15 -12.60 12.96
C GLY A 209 -1.75 -13.75 12.14
N GLY A 210 -1.08 -14.10 11.05
CA GLY A 210 -1.51 -15.09 10.07
C GLY A 210 -2.50 -14.50 9.07
N ASP A 211 -2.52 -13.18 8.92
CA ASP A 211 -3.54 -12.46 8.16
C ASP A 211 -2.98 -11.43 7.16
N PRO A 212 -2.03 -11.81 6.28
CA PRO A 212 -1.58 -10.91 5.22
C PRO A 212 -2.74 -10.52 4.30
N VAL A 213 -2.59 -9.41 3.59
CA VAL A 213 -3.50 -9.07 2.50
C VAL A 213 -3.24 -9.97 1.30
N LEU A 214 -4.29 -10.65 0.83
CA LEU A 214 -4.27 -11.46 -0.39
C LEU A 214 -4.81 -10.62 -1.55
N VAL A 215 -4.00 -10.41 -2.58
CA VAL A 215 -4.37 -9.57 -3.73
C VAL A 215 -4.48 -10.44 -4.99
N SER A 216 -5.72 -10.69 -5.41
CA SER A 216 -6.03 -11.37 -6.65
C SER A 216 -6.07 -10.36 -7.79
N VAL A 217 -5.04 -10.36 -8.62
CA VAL A 217 -4.89 -9.43 -9.76
C VAL A 217 -5.57 -9.99 -10.99
N GLN A 218 -6.31 -9.12 -11.69
CA GLN A 218 -7.18 -9.46 -12.82
C GLN A 218 -8.11 -10.63 -12.48
N ASP A 219 -8.73 -10.54 -11.31
CA ASP A 219 -9.63 -11.58 -10.80
C ASP A 219 -10.83 -11.76 -11.74
N GLY A 220 -11.15 -13.01 -12.07
CA GLY A 220 -12.19 -13.34 -13.05
C GLY A 220 -13.62 -13.23 -12.53
N SER A 221 -13.83 -12.87 -11.27
CA SER A 221 -15.16 -12.74 -10.66
C SER A 221 -15.88 -11.43 -11.02
N GLY A 222 -15.19 -10.47 -11.65
CA GLY A 222 -15.79 -9.19 -12.05
C GLY A 222 -15.00 -8.45 -13.13
N THR A 223 -15.58 -7.34 -13.59
CA THR A 223 -14.94 -6.33 -14.45
C THR A 223 -15.42 -4.94 -14.02
N ASN A 224 -14.66 -3.90 -14.40
CA ASN A 224 -14.99 -2.50 -14.13
C ASN A 224 -15.25 -2.17 -12.66
N ASN A 225 -14.52 -2.80 -11.76
CA ASN A 225 -14.65 -2.61 -10.33
C ASN A 225 -13.39 -3.12 -9.60
N ALA A 226 -13.39 -3.06 -8.28
CA ALA A 226 -12.56 -3.83 -7.38
C ALA A 226 -13.37 -4.16 -6.12
N ASN A 227 -12.77 -4.81 -5.13
CA ASN A 227 -13.33 -4.90 -3.78
C ASN A 227 -12.31 -5.45 -2.78
N PHE A 228 -12.57 -5.19 -1.51
CA PHE A 228 -11.80 -5.70 -0.38
C PHE A 228 -12.71 -6.34 0.67
N ALA A 229 -12.47 -7.61 1.00
CA ALA A 229 -13.12 -8.28 2.13
C ALA A 229 -12.26 -8.13 3.39
N THR A 230 -12.87 -7.66 4.48
CA THR A 230 -12.18 -7.44 5.76
C THR A 230 -12.76 -8.34 6.87
N PRO A 231 -12.25 -9.57 7.06
CA PRO A 231 -12.59 -10.35 8.23
C PRO A 231 -11.97 -9.74 9.52
N PRO A 232 -12.39 -10.20 10.71
CA PRO A 232 -11.76 -9.81 11.98
C PRO A 232 -10.26 -10.12 12.03
N ASP A 233 -9.57 -9.53 13.00
CA ASP A 233 -8.15 -9.76 13.30
C ASP A 233 -7.77 -11.26 13.34
N GLY A 234 -6.71 -11.62 12.62
CA GLY A 234 -6.28 -13.00 12.39
C GLY A 234 -6.93 -13.69 11.17
N GLY A 235 -7.76 -12.99 10.39
CA GLY A 235 -8.22 -13.42 9.07
C GLY A 235 -7.65 -12.54 7.96
N SER A 236 -7.06 -13.12 6.92
CA SER A 236 -6.51 -12.37 5.80
C SER A 236 -7.55 -11.46 5.13
N GLY A 237 -7.17 -10.20 4.90
CA GLY A 237 -7.89 -9.32 3.98
C GLY A 237 -7.80 -9.87 2.55
N GLN A 238 -8.89 -9.79 1.79
CA GLN A 238 -8.91 -10.27 0.39
C GLN A 238 -9.27 -9.13 -0.55
N MET A 239 -8.27 -8.63 -1.28
CA MET A 239 -8.41 -7.66 -2.34
C MET A 239 -8.56 -8.37 -3.69
N ARG A 240 -9.56 -7.95 -4.48
CA ARG A 240 -9.76 -8.44 -5.85
C ARG A 240 -9.74 -7.26 -6.80
N MET A 241 -8.71 -7.21 -7.64
CA MET A 241 -8.55 -6.18 -8.67
C MET A 241 -9.06 -6.72 -10.00
N PHE A 242 -9.91 -5.96 -10.68
CA PHE A 242 -10.49 -6.40 -11.95
C PHE A 242 -9.92 -5.65 -13.16
N LEU A 243 -10.12 -6.25 -14.33
CA LEU A 243 -9.93 -5.58 -15.60
C LEU A 243 -11.08 -4.62 -15.89
N TRP A 244 -10.77 -3.54 -16.58
CA TRP A 244 -11.72 -2.53 -17.03
C TRP A 244 -11.82 -2.53 -18.56
N ASP A 245 -13.04 -2.67 -19.06
CA ASP A 245 -13.35 -2.78 -20.49
C ASP A 245 -13.89 -1.48 -21.11
N LYS A 246 -13.54 -0.33 -20.49
CA LYS A 246 -13.91 1.01 -20.96
C LYS A 246 -13.02 1.51 -22.11
N THR A 247 -11.95 0.79 -22.43
CA THR A 247 -10.96 1.14 -23.45
C THR A 247 -10.60 -0.06 -24.32
N SER A 248 -9.91 0.20 -25.44
CA SER A 248 -9.26 -0.81 -26.26
C SER A 248 -7.81 -0.38 -26.53
N PRO A 249 -6.79 -1.12 -26.03
CA PRO A 249 -6.89 -2.30 -25.17
C PRO A 249 -7.54 -2.01 -23.81
N LYS A 250 -7.96 -3.04 -23.09
CA LYS A 250 -8.50 -2.91 -21.72
C LYS A 250 -7.44 -2.35 -20.77
N ARG A 251 -7.86 -1.82 -19.63
CA ARG A 251 -6.96 -1.33 -18.57
C ARG A 251 -7.04 -2.24 -17.33
N ASP A 252 -5.92 -2.38 -16.64
CA ASP A 252 -5.82 -3.20 -15.44
C ASP A 252 -5.99 -2.32 -14.20
N GLY A 253 -7.00 -2.61 -13.37
CA GLY A 253 -7.23 -1.85 -12.14
C GLY A 253 -6.08 -1.95 -11.14
N ALA A 254 -5.25 -3.00 -11.21
CA ALA A 254 -4.06 -3.13 -10.37
C ALA A 254 -2.92 -2.15 -10.71
N LEU A 255 -3.04 -1.40 -11.81
CA LEU A 255 -2.12 -0.32 -12.20
C LEU A 255 -2.69 1.08 -11.94
N GLU A 256 -3.89 1.18 -11.37
CA GLU A 256 -4.46 2.45 -10.92
C GLU A 256 -4.40 2.52 -9.39
N ASN A 257 -3.43 3.27 -8.89
CA ASN A 257 -3.02 3.25 -7.50
C ASN A 257 -4.11 3.78 -6.57
N ASP A 258 -4.87 4.80 -6.96
CA ASP A 258 -6.00 5.30 -6.16
C ASP A 258 -7.04 4.19 -5.86
N ILE A 259 -7.31 3.26 -6.80
CA ILE A 259 -8.19 2.10 -6.57
C ILE A 259 -7.52 1.12 -5.61
N VAL A 260 -6.24 0.80 -5.78
CA VAL A 260 -5.54 -0.14 -4.87
C VAL A 260 -5.47 0.43 -3.43
N VAL A 261 -5.20 1.72 -3.30
CA VAL A 261 -5.19 2.46 -2.01
C VAL A 261 -6.60 2.51 -1.41
N HIS A 262 -7.62 2.79 -2.23
CA HIS A 262 -9.02 2.75 -1.83
C HIS A 262 -9.38 1.39 -1.23
N GLU A 263 -9.09 0.29 -1.94
CA GLU A 263 -9.40 -1.06 -1.49
C GLU A 263 -8.65 -1.42 -0.20
N PHE A 264 -7.35 -1.09 -0.09
CA PHE A 264 -6.60 -1.34 1.14
C PHE A 264 -7.19 -0.57 2.34
N THR A 265 -7.70 0.65 2.09
CA THR A 265 -8.29 1.50 3.13
C THR A 265 -9.61 0.95 3.67
N HIS A 266 -10.37 0.18 2.89
CA HIS A 266 -11.48 -0.59 3.46
C HIS A 266 -11.00 -1.55 4.54
N GLY A 267 -9.87 -2.21 4.34
CA GLY A 267 -9.20 -3.05 5.33
C GLY A 267 -8.87 -2.28 6.61
N VAL A 268 -8.16 -1.15 6.46
CA VAL A 268 -7.73 -0.30 7.57
C VAL A 268 -8.93 0.22 8.38
N SER A 269 -9.90 0.83 7.70
CA SER A 269 -11.06 1.46 8.35
C SER A 269 -11.96 0.44 9.05
N ASN A 270 -12.19 -0.75 8.46
CA ASN A 270 -12.98 -1.82 9.09
C ASN A 270 -12.24 -2.51 10.24
N ARG A 271 -10.90 -2.64 10.18
CA ARG A 271 -10.11 -3.18 11.30
C ARG A 271 -10.04 -2.21 12.47
N LEU A 272 -9.82 -0.92 12.23
CA LEU A 272 -9.74 0.06 13.32
C LEU A 272 -11.12 0.37 13.93
N THR A 273 -12.15 0.56 13.09
CA THR A 273 -13.49 0.89 13.59
C THR A 273 -14.09 -0.27 14.37
N GLY A 274 -14.38 -0.05 15.65
CA GLY A 274 -14.90 -1.09 16.53
C GLY A 274 -13.89 -2.18 16.91
N GLY A 275 -12.59 -1.92 16.76
CA GLY A 275 -11.51 -2.66 17.45
C GLY A 275 -11.26 -4.09 16.95
N GLY A 276 -10.90 -4.24 15.69
CA GLY A 276 -10.42 -5.49 15.09
C GLY A 276 -11.53 -6.44 14.65
N THR A 277 -12.79 -5.99 14.66
CA THR A 277 -13.95 -6.85 14.42
C THR A 277 -14.36 -6.95 12.95
N GLY A 278 -13.96 -5.99 12.10
CA GLY A 278 -14.30 -5.98 10.67
C GLY A 278 -15.79 -5.76 10.34
N ARG A 279 -16.64 -5.45 11.33
CA ARG A 279 -18.11 -5.46 11.20
C ARG A 279 -18.80 -4.13 11.52
N CYS A 280 -18.04 -3.04 11.56
CA CYS A 280 -18.52 -1.78 12.12
C CYS A 280 -18.69 -0.65 11.11
N LEU A 281 -18.64 -0.95 9.80
CA LEU A 281 -19.00 -0.05 8.70
C LEU A 281 -20.05 -0.71 7.79
N GLN A 282 -21.16 -1.16 8.36
CA GLN A 282 -22.10 -2.09 7.70
C GLN A 282 -23.50 -1.50 7.46
N THR A 283 -23.91 -0.47 8.21
CA THR A 283 -25.13 0.28 7.87
C THR A 283 -24.88 1.13 6.63
N THR A 284 -25.94 1.51 5.89
CA THR A 284 -25.78 2.26 4.64
C THR A 284 -24.97 3.56 4.81
N GLU A 285 -25.21 4.33 5.88
CA GLU A 285 -24.43 5.55 6.15
C GLU A 285 -22.99 5.22 6.57
N ALA A 286 -22.77 4.20 7.39
CA ALA A 286 -21.44 3.80 7.83
C ALA A 286 -20.59 3.19 6.69
N GLY A 287 -21.21 2.36 5.84
CA GLY A 287 -20.59 1.84 4.63
C GLY A 287 -20.25 2.96 3.65
N GLY A 288 -21.13 3.95 3.51
CA GLY A 288 -20.84 5.14 2.72
C GLY A 288 -19.70 5.98 3.29
N LEU A 289 -19.60 6.14 4.60
CA LEU A 289 -18.39 6.71 5.18
C LEU A 289 -17.15 5.86 4.83
N GLY A 290 -17.27 4.52 4.87
CA GLY A 290 -16.27 3.55 4.41
C GLY A 290 -15.71 3.89 3.03
N GLU A 291 -16.59 4.05 2.04
CA GLU A 291 -16.25 4.50 0.68
C GLU A 291 -15.53 5.85 0.68
N GLY A 292 -16.04 6.81 1.45
CA GLY A 292 -15.47 8.16 1.49
C GLY A 292 -14.09 8.22 2.15
N TRP A 293 -13.82 7.41 3.17
CA TRP A 293 -12.49 7.28 3.76
C TRP A 293 -11.51 6.67 2.78
N SER A 294 -11.94 5.67 2.02
CA SER A 294 -11.10 5.03 1.02
C SER A 294 -10.70 6.00 -0.11
N ASP A 295 -11.66 6.80 -0.62
CA ASP A 295 -11.37 7.87 -1.58
C ASP A 295 -10.45 8.96 -0.99
N ALA A 296 -10.69 9.34 0.28
CA ALA A 296 -9.87 10.35 0.94
C ALA A 296 -8.42 9.89 1.20
N MET A 297 -8.19 8.60 1.46
CA MET A 297 -6.82 8.09 1.59
C MET A 297 -6.06 8.24 0.29
N ALA A 298 -6.68 7.87 -0.85
CA ALA A 298 -6.09 8.01 -2.17
C ALA A 298 -5.73 9.49 -2.47
N ASP A 299 -6.66 10.41 -2.20
CA ASP A 299 -6.44 11.86 -2.33
C ASP A 299 -5.24 12.35 -1.49
N ILE A 300 -5.17 11.92 -0.23
CA ILE A 300 -4.08 12.29 0.69
C ILE A 300 -2.73 11.74 0.22
N THR A 301 -2.68 10.49 -0.27
CA THR A 301 -1.43 9.85 -0.73
C THR A 301 -0.90 10.42 -2.02
N GLU A 302 -1.76 10.99 -2.87
CA GLU A 302 -1.41 11.57 -4.16
C GLU A 302 -1.27 13.11 -4.11
N ALA A 303 -1.52 13.72 -2.95
CA ALA A 303 -1.37 15.15 -2.73
C ALA A 303 0.09 15.60 -2.96
N LYS A 304 0.29 16.40 -4.02
CA LYS A 304 1.61 16.85 -4.50
C LYS A 304 1.73 18.36 -4.76
N ALA A 305 0.71 19.13 -4.42
CA ALA A 305 0.68 20.57 -4.66
C ALA A 305 0.01 21.34 -3.53
N ASN A 306 0.39 22.62 -3.43
CA ASN A 306 -0.26 23.62 -2.58
C ASN A 306 -0.50 24.87 -3.45
N PRO A 307 -1.76 25.32 -3.65
CA PRO A 307 -3.00 24.77 -3.09
C PRO A 307 -3.33 23.37 -3.63
N ILE A 308 -4.14 22.63 -2.87
CA ILE A 308 -4.59 21.28 -3.28
C ILE A 308 -5.50 21.38 -4.52
N PRO A 309 -5.18 20.66 -5.61
CA PRO A 309 -5.99 20.67 -6.83
C PRO A 309 -7.26 19.82 -6.68
N ASP A 310 -8.17 19.95 -7.64
CA ASP A 310 -9.31 19.03 -7.75
C ASP A 310 -8.82 17.58 -7.97
N PHE A 311 -9.42 16.62 -7.26
CA PHE A 311 -9.05 15.20 -7.31
C PHE A 311 -10.17 14.35 -7.94
N THR A 312 -9.80 13.32 -8.69
CA THR A 312 -10.73 12.37 -9.34
C THR A 312 -10.21 10.96 -9.19
N LEU A 313 -11.10 9.98 -9.00
CA LEU A 313 -10.71 8.56 -8.94
C LEU A 313 -10.96 7.78 -10.24
N GLY A 314 -10.09 6.82 -10.54
CA GLY A 314 -10.29 5.84 -11.61
C GLY A 314 -10.29 6.45 -13.01
N SER A 315 -9.60 7.58 -13.19
CA SER A 315 -9.56 8.33 -14.43
C SER A 315 -8.83 7.56 -15.54
N TYR A 316 -7.80 6.79 -15.18
CA TYR A 316 -7.09 5.97 -16.14
C TYR A 316 -7.95 4.78 -16.57
N VAL A 317 -8.47 3.92 -15.70
CA VAL A 317 -9.23 2.73 -16.10
C VAL A 317 -10.51 3.04 -16.87
N THR A 318 -11.09 4.22 -16.67
CA THR A 318 -12.27 4.70 -17.41
C THR A 318 -11.92 5.47 -18.68
N ASN A 319 -10.68 5.92 -18.84
CA ASN A 319 -10.24 6.88 -19.86
C ASN A 319 -11.14 8.12 -19.91
N ASN A 320 -11.54 8.59 -18.73
CA ASN A 320 -12.40 9.73 -18.55
C ASN A 320 -11.78 10.62 -17.47
N PRO A 321 -11.38 11.85 -17.78
CA PRO A 321 -10.75 12.75 -16.79
C PRO A 321 -11.71 13.17 -15.66
N LYS A 322 -12.98 12.80 -15.73
CA LYS A 322 -13.94 12.98 -14.61
C LYS A 322 -13.92 11.82 -13.61
N GLY A 323 -13.23 10.72 -13.93
CA GLY A 323 -13.20 9.54 -13.09
C GLY A 323 -14.54 8.81 -12.98
N ILE A 324 -14.71 8.11 -11.86
CA ILE A 324 -15.87 7.24 -11.56
C ILE A 324 -16.93 7.88 -10.65
N ARG A 325 -16.62 9.00 -9.98
CA ARG A 325 -17.53 9.69 -9.05
C ARG A 325 -18.36 10.75 -9.78
N SER A 326 -19.43 11.24 -9.15
CA SER A 326 -20.38 12.18 -9.76
C SER A 326 -19.75 13.55 -10.04
N TYR A 327 -18.81 13.97 -9.19
CA TYR A 327 -18.05 15.20 -9.29
C TYR A 327 -16.59 14.95 -8.87
N PRO A 328 -15.61 15.73 -9.36
CA PRO A 328 -14.29 15.75 -8.75
C PRO A 328 -14.41 16.24 -7.30
N TYR A 329 -13.53 15.77 -6.42
CA TYR A 329 -13.36 16.37 -5.11
C TYR A 329 -12.71 17.74 -5.30
N SER A 330 -13.44 18.78 -4.92
CA SER A 330 -13.06 20.16 -5.20
C SER A 330 -13.51 21.04 -4.06
N THR A 331 -12.64 21.94 -3.60
CA THR A 331 -12.99 22.98 -2.64
C THR A 331 -13.97 24.03 -3.22
N ASN A 332 -14.20 24.03 -4.53
CA ASN A 332 -15.17 24.90 -5.18
C ASN A 332 -16.59 24.30 -5.13
N MET A 333 -17.50 24.98 -4.42
CA MET A 333 -18.91 24.59 -4.29
C MET A 333 -19.69 24.55 -5.61
N ALA A 334 -19.23 25.25 -6.65
CA ALA A 334 -19.84 25.19 -7.97
C ALA A 334 -19.39 23.94 -8.76
N THR A 335 -18.13 23.52 -8.59
CA THR A 335 -17.59 22.31 -9.22
C THR A 335 -18.18 21.06 -8.58
N ASN A 336 -18.19 21.00 -7.24
CA ASN A 336 -18.82 19.94 -6.48
C ASN A 336 -19.84 20.55 -5.52
N PRO A 337 -21.16 20.41 -5.77
CA PRO A 337 -22.21 21.03 -4.95
C PRO A 337 -22.68 20.13 -3.80
N LEU A 338 -22.06 18.97 -3.58
CA LEU A 338 -22.50 18.03 -2.54
C LEU A 338 -22.31 18.63 -1.13
N THR A 339 -23.26 18.31 -0.26
CA THR A 339 -23.30 18.74 1.16
C THR A 339 -23.88 17.63 2.02
N TYR A 340 -23.82 17.78 3.35
CA TYR A 340 -24.52 16.90 4.29
C TYR A 340 -26.02 16.78 3.97
N GLY A 341 -26.63 17.83 3.41
CA GLY A 341 -28.03 17.82 2.98
C GLY A 341 -28.32 16.88 1.82
N SER A 342 -27.33 16.61 0.96
CA SER A 342 -27.45 15.68 -0.16
C SER A 342 -27.77 14.26 0.31
N LEU A 343 -27.32 13.87 1.51
CA LEU A 343 -27.62 12.57 2.10
C LEU A 343 -29.13 12.30 2.28
N GLY A 344 -29.98 13.34 2.28
CA GLY A 344 -31.42 13.17 2.38
C GLY A 344 -32.05 12.36 1.24
N SER A 345 -31.38 12.28 0.09
CA SER A 345 -31.85 11.54 -1.10
C SER A 345 -30.96 10.38 -1.54
N LEU A 346 -29.82 10.15 -0.89
CA LEU A 346 -28.87 9.10 -1.27
C LEU A 346 -29.10 7.82 -0.48
N ASN A 347 -29.08 6.68 -1.17
CA ASN A 347 -29.33 5.35 -0.62
C ASN A 347 -28.29 4.30 -1.04
N GLU A 348 -27.22 4.74 -1.70
CA GLU A 348 -26.14 3.92 -2.24
C GLU A 348 -24.82 4.39 -1.59
N VAL A 349 -23.97 3.44 -1.20
CA VAL A 349 -22.81 3.71 -0.34
C VAL A 349 -21.76 4.57 -1.04
N HIS A 350 -21.47 4.34 -2.32
CA HIS A 350 -20.49 5.15 -3.05
C HIS A 350 -20.95 6.60 -3.16
N ALA A 351 -22.23 6.83 -3.51
CA ALA A 351 -22.79 8.18 -3.58
C ALA A 351 -22.78 8.90 -2.22
N ILE A 352 -23.02 8.17 -1.11
CA ILE A 352 -22.86 8.72 0.25
C ILE A 352 -21.39 9.03 0.53
N GLY A 353 -20.48 8.15 0.12
CA GLY A 353 -19.03 8.32 0.28
C GLY A 353 -18.47 9.54 -0.41
N GLU A 354 -18.99 9.90 -1.58
CA GLU A 354 -18.62 11.14 -2.27
C GLU A 354 -18.81 12.37 -1.38
N VAL A 355 -19.86 12.40 -0.54
CA VAL A 355 -20.10 13.52 0.38
C VAL A 355 -19.05 13.54 1.50
N TRP A 356 -18.66 12.38 2.02
CA TRP A 356 -17.68 12.29 3.09
C TRP A 356 -16.25 12.58 2.62
N ALA A 357 -15.82 11.95 1.51
CA ALA A 357 -14.53 12.21 0.90
C ALA A 357 -14.35 13.69 0.57
N LEU A 358 -15.38 14.36 0.05
CA LEU A 358 -15.38 15.79 -0.19
C LEU A 358 -15.16 16.62 1.09
N MET A 359 -15.73 16.21 2.22
CA MET A 359 -15.49 16.89 3.51
C MET A 359 -14.05 16.68 3.99
N ILE A 360 -13.46 15.52 3.75
CA ILE A 360 -12.05 15.27 4.07
C ILE A 360 -11.12 16.04 3.10
N HIS A 361 -11.47 16.16 1.83
CA HIS A 361 -10.75 17.00 0.86
C HIS A 361 -10.74 18.48 1.28
N GLU A 362 -11.84 19.00 1.85
CA GLU A 362 -11.87 20.34 2.43
C GLU A 362 -10.92 20.49 3.62
N LEU A 363 -10.77 19.45 4.45
CA LEU A 363 -9.76 19.43 5.51
C LEU A 363 -8.36 19.42 4.89
N LEU A 364 -8.08 18.50 3.97
CA LEU A 364 -6.79 18.37 3.29
C LEU A 364 -6.33 19.72 2.71
N ALA A 365 -7.18 20.39 1.95
CA ALA A 365 -6.88 21.70 1.38
C ALA A 365 -6.62 22.76 2.48
N ALA A 366 -7.51 22.89 3.46
CA ALA A 366 -7.37 23.90 4.51
C ALA A 366 -6.08 23.71 5.36
N PHE A 367 -5.76 22.46 5.67
CA PHE A 367 -4.56 22.11 6.42
C PHE A 367 -3.30 22.26 5.58
N VAL A 368 -3.28 21.88 4.30
CA VAL A 368 -2.11 22.07 3.43
C VAL A 368 -1.85 23.56 3.17
N ASP A 369 -2.89 24.37 2.96
CA ASP A 369 -2.78 25.83 2.82
C ASP A 369 -2.14 26.46 4.07
N THR A 370 -2.46 25.96 5.27
CA THR A 370 -2.00 26.54 6.54
C THR A 370 -0.67 25.97 7.03
N ASN A 371 -0.45 24.67 6.85
CA ASN A 371 0.64 23.91 7.46
C ASN A 371 1.67 23.42 6.44
N GLY A 372 1.46 23.66 5.15
CA GLY A 372 2.31 23.15 4.07
C GLY A 372 2.03 21.68 3.74
N LEU A 373 2.68 21.20 2.68
CA LEU A 373 2.60 19.83 2.22
C LEU A 373 3.83 19.03 2.69
N ASN A 374 3.65 17.77 3.04
CA ASN A 374 4.73 16.83 3.32
C ASN A 374 4.74 15.70 2.29
N ASP A 375 5.62 15.82 1.30
CA ASP A 375 5.74 14.88 0.16
C ASP A 375 6.04 13.44 0.58
N LYS A 376 6.59 13.24 1.80
CA LYS A 376 6.96 11.91 2.31
C LYS A 376 5.94 11.33 3.27
N LEU A 377 4.91 12.09 3.64
CA LEU A 377 3.95 11.74 4.69
C LEU A 377 4.61 11.26 6.00
N ASP A 378 5.83 11.70 6.33
CA ASP A 378 6.46 11.38 7.62
C ASP A 378 5.54 11.81 8.78
N PRO A 379 5.05 10.88 9.64
CA PRO A 379 4.11 11.19 10.71
C PRO A 379 4.67 12.15 11.77
N LYS A 380 5.99 12.39 11.79
CA LYS A 380 6.64 13.31 12.74
C LYS A 380 6.59 14.76 12.28
N VAL A 381 6.27 15.01 11.00
CA VAL A 381 6.19 16.34 10.43
C VAL A 381 4.74 16.82 10.53
N GLU A 382 4.51 17.92 11.24
CA GLU A 382 3.19 18.53 11.43
C GLU A 382 2.78 19.39 10.21
N ALA A 383 2.85 18.80 9.01
CA ALA A 383 2.35 19.36 7.75
C ALA A 383 0.88 18.96 7.51
N GLY A 384 0.20 19.66 6.61
CA GLY A 384 -1.24 19.57 6.46
C GLY A 384 -1.77 18.17 6.14
N ASN A 385 -1.21 17.52 5.12
CA ASN A 385 -1.57 16.15 4.73
C ASN A 385 -1.24 15.12 5.83
N SER A 386 -0.10 15.27 6.53
CA SER A 386 0.23 14.44 7.69
C SER A 386 -0.71 14.64 8.88
N ILE A 387 -1.15 15.88 9.14
CA ILE A 387 -2.13 16.16 10.18
C ILE A 387 -3.46 15.48 9.84
N VAL A 388 -3.97 15.66 8.63
CA VAL A 388 -5.24 15.07 8.20
C VAL A 388 -5.19 13.54 8.25
N LEU A 389 -4.06 12.93 7.84
CA LEU A 389 -3.88 11.48 7.94
C LEU A 389 -3.87 11.00 9.41
N HIS A 390 -3.21 11.71 10.33
CA HIS A 390 -3.31 11.40 11.77
C HIS A 390 -4.75 11.50 12.28
N LEU A 391 -5.48 12.56 11.91
CA LEU A 391 -6.86 12.76 12.34
C LEU A 391 -7.79 11.66 11.82
N MET A 392 -7.57 11.23 10.58
CA MET A 392 -8.31 10.13 9.97
C MET A 392 -8.04 8.80 10.69
N MET A 393 -6.77 8.45 10.89
CA MET A 393 -6.35 7.19 11.53
C MET A 393 -6.78 7.12 13.00
N ASP A 394 -6.58 8.19 13.77
CA ASP A 394 -7.03 8.28 15.16
C ASP A 394 -8.56 8.29 15.25
N GLY A 395 -9.23 8.94 14.29
CA GLY A 395 -10.70 9.02 14.22
C GLY A 395 -11.34 7.63 14.09
N PHE A 396 -10.76 6.74 13.30
CA PHE A 396 -11.22 5.35 13.18
C PHE A 396 -11.25 4.62 14.51
N ALA A 397 -10.21 4.80 15.34
CA ALA A 397 -10.10 4.14 16.64
C ALA A 397 -11.07 4.74 17.69
N LEU A 398 -11.56 5.96 17.48
CA LEU A 398 -12.42 6.69 18.43
C LEU A 398 -13.91 6.59 18.09
N GLN A 399 -14.26 6.45 16.82
CA GLN A 399 -15.66 6.46 16.39
C GLN A 399 -16.42 5.19 16.86
N PRO A 400 -17.74 5.29 17.11
CA PRO A 400 -18.54 4.14 17.50
C PRO A 400 -18.68 3.13 16.35
N CYS A 401 -19.09 1.91 16.67
CA CYS A 401 -19.46 0.92 15.66
C CYS A 401 -20.70 1.38 14.87
N ASN A 402 -20.64 1.29 13.54
CA ASN A 402 -21.62 1.83 12.59
C ASN A 402 -21.87 3.34 12.80
N PRO A 403 -20.84 4.18 12.64
CA PRO A 403 -20.95 5.61 12.85
C PRO A 403 -21.88 6.27 11.83
N THR A 404 -22.44 7.40 12.24
CA THR A 404 -23.03 8.43 11.39
C THR A 404 -21.98 9.48 11.02
N PHE A 405 -22.26 10.33 10.03
CA PHE A 405 -21.42 11.48 9.67
C PHE A 405 -21.13 12.37 10.87
N ILE A 406 -22.13 12.61 11.72
CA ILE A 406 -21.98 13.43 12.92
C ILE A 406 -20.99 12.76 13.89
N SER A 407 -21.18 11.48 14.21
CA SER A 407 -20.27 10.79 15.13
C SER A 407 -18.86 10.62 14.56
N ALA A 408 -18.70 10.48 13.25
CA ALA A 408 -17.40 10.42 12.58
C ALA A 408 -16.67 11.78 12.65
N ARG A 409 -17.39 12.89 12.42
CA ARG A 409 -16.87 14.25 12.63
C ARG A 409 -16.43 14.46 14.09
N GLU A 410 -17.27 14.07 15.04
CA GLU A 410 -16.91 14.18 16.47
C GLU A 410 -15.68 13.36 16.82
N ALA A 411 -15.50 12.18 16.22
CA ALA A 411 -14.29 11.37 16.40
C ALA A 411 -13.03 12.08 15.86
N ILE A 412 -13.11 12.75 14.71
CA ILE A 412 -12.02 13.58 14.16
C ILE A 412 -11.69 14.76 15.08
N ILE A 413 -12.71 15.42 15.63
CA ILE A 413 -12.51 16.52 16.60
C ILE A 413 -11.88 15.99 17.89
N GLN A 414 -12.29 14.82 18.36
CA GLN A 414 -11.70 14.19 19.54
C GLN A 414 -10.26 13.74 19.28
N ALA A 415 -9.95 13.23 18.09
CA ALA A 415 -8.59 12.93 17.66
C ALA A 415 -7.70 14.19 17.71
N GLU A 416 -8.21 15.31 17.19
CA GLU A 416 -7.52 16.59 17.24
C GLU A 416 -7.27 17.05 18.67
N ALA A 417 -8.27 16.98 19.55
CA ALA A 417 -8.13 17.32 20.95
C ALA A 417 -7.10 16.43 21.67
N ASN A 418 -7.08 15.13 21.36
CA ASN A 418 -6.14 14.18 21.94
C ASN A 418 -4.70 14.45 21.52
N ARG A 419 -4.47 14.65 20.22
CA ARG A 419 -3.13 14.78 19.62
C ARG A 419 -2.60 16.21 19.66
N TYR A 420 -3.38 17.17 19.20
CA TYR A 420 -2.97 18.56 18.97
C TYR A 420 -3.55 19.55 19.99
N LYS A 421 -4.26 19.05 21.02
CA LYS A 421 -4.72 19.83 22.18
C LYS A 421 -5.64 21.01 21.83
N GLY A 422 -6.44 20.87 20.77
CA GLY A 422 -7.41 21.90 20.36
C GLY A 422 -6.85 22.96 19.41
N LYS A 423 -5.56 22.87 19.03
CA LYS A 423 -4.88 23.83 18.14
C LYS A 423 -5.62 24.05 16.82
N TYR A 424 -6.24 23.02 16.25
CA TYR A 424 -6.85 23.05 14.92
C TYR A 424 -8.38 23.00 14.93
N ASN A 425 -8.99 23.07 16.12
CA ASN A 425 -10.42 22.87 16.29
C ASN A 425 -11.29 23.74 15.35
N CYS A 426 -10.99 25.04 15.26
CA CYS A 426 -11.76 25.94 14.40
C CYS A 426 -11.58 25.68 12.92
N MET A 427 -10.41 25.20 12.49
CA MET A 427 -10.18 24.84 11.09
C MET A 427 -11.03 23.63 10.70
N ILE A 428 -11.07 22.61 11.55
CA ILE A 428 -11.89 21.41 11.35
C ILE A 428 -13.37 21.77 11.27
N TRP A 429 -13.86 22.56 12.22
CA TRP A 429 -15.26 23.01 12.21
C TRP A 429 -15.62 23.81 10.96
N LYS A 430 -14.74 24.71 10.50
CA LYS A 430 -14.97 25.51 9.30
C LYS A 430 -15.05 24.63 8.04
N ALA A 431 -14.17 23.64 7.91
CA ALA A 431 -14.18 22.71 6.78
C ALA A 431 -15.48 21.90 6.72
N PHE A 432 -15.91 21.29 7.84
CA PHE A 432 -17.17 20.55 7.88
C PHE A 432 -18.40 21.45 7.68
N ALA A 433 -18.42 22.63 8.30
CA ALA A 433 -19.50 23.60 8.18
C ALA A 433 -19.67 24.12 6.74
N LYS A 434 -18.58 24.28 5.98
CA LYS A 434 -18.63 24.65 4.56
C LYS A 434 -19.50 23.68 3.74
N ARG A 435 -19.43 22.40 4.07
CA ARG A 435 -20.23 21.32 3.45
C ARG A 435 -21.49 20.95 4.24
N GLY A 436 -21.91 21.80 5.18
CA GLY A 436 -23.20 21.66 5.86
C GLY A 436 -23.22 20.71 7.05
N LEU A 437 -22.07 20.15 7.47
CA LEU A 437 -21.93 19.33 8.68
C LEU A 437 -21.42 20.15 9.86
N GLY A 438 -21.91 21.38 10.01
CA GLY A 438 -21.57 22.29 11.12
C GLY A 438 -22.10 21.83 12.48
N LYS A 439 -21.80 22.61 13.53
CA LYS A 439 -22.10 22.32 14.95
C LYS A 439 -23.56 21.94 15.19
N SER A 440 -24.49 22.60 14.50
CA SER A 440 -25.93 22.38 14.66
C SER A 440 -26.52 21.32 13.71
N ALA A 441 -25.68 20.58 12.98
CA ALA A 441 -26.14 19.48 12.14
C ALA A 441 -26.82 18.39 12.98
N THR A 442 -27.91 17.84 12.47
CA THR A 442 -28.70 16.78 13.13
C THR A 442 -29.03 15.67 12.15
N ALA A 443 -29.58 14.56 12.65
CA ALA A 443 -30.05 13.43 11.82
C ALA A 443 -31.13 13.81 10.79
N ALA A 444 -31.69 15.03 10.84
CA ALA A 444 -32.55 15.56 9.79
C ALA A 444 -31.79 15.87 8.48
N ARG A 445 -30.45 15.79 8.47
CA ARG A 445 -29.59 16.02 7.29
C ARG A 445 -29.91 17.36 6.63
N VAL A 446 -29.95 18.42 7.44
CA VAL A 446 -30.14 19.80 6.95
C VAL A 446 -28.78 20.51 6.99
N TYR A 447 -28.51 21.30 5.96
CA TYR A 447 -27.28 22.08 5.86
C TYR A 447 -27.13 23.02 7.07
N SER A 448 -26.09 22.79 7.88
CA SER A 448 -25.68 23.67 8.98
C SER A 448 -24.29 24.23 8.70
N LYS A 449 -24.19 25.56 8.67
CA LYS A 449 -22.92 26.30 8.55
C LYS A 449 -22.37 26.77 9.90
N ASP A 450 -23.02 26.38 10.99
CA ASP A 450 -22.69 26.89 12.32
C ASP A 450 -21.36 26.31 12.78
N VAL A 451 -20.54 27.15 13.41
CA VAL A 451 -19.28 26.74 14.06
C VAL A 451 -19.35 27.10 15.56
N PRO A 452 -18.53 26.49 16.43
CA PRO A 452 -18.45 26.91 17.82
C PRO A 452 -18.09 28.39 17.97
N GLU A 453 -18.56 29.01 19.06
CA GLU A 453 -18.19 30.38 19.41
C GLU A 453 -16.68 30.46 19.64
N GLY A 454 -16.04 31.51 19.12
CA GLY A 454 -14.57 31.67 19.14
C GLY A 454 -13.87 31.10 17.91
N CYS A 455 -14.62 30.42 17.03
CA CYS A 455 -14.26 30.17 15.64
C CYS A 455 -14.91 31.22 14.72
#